data_AF-A0AAV6YFC0-F1
#
_entry.id   AF-A0AAV6YFC0-F1
#
_cell.length_a   1.000
_cell.length_b   1.000
_cell.length_c   1.000
_cell.angle_alpha   90.00
_cell.angle_beta   90.00
_cell.angle_gamma   90.00
#
_symmetry.space_group_name_H-M   'P 1'
#
loop_
_entity.id
_entity.type
_entity.pdbx_description
1 polymer ?
#
loop_
_entity_poly.entity_id
_entity_poly.type
_entity_poly.pdbx_seq_one_letter_code
_entity_poly.pdbx_strand_id
1 'polypeptide(L)'
;MTYGGVKVKPSQDLGTDSFVISVKNVRMTKSEGSNVICVLDKNGNMANPGTVLLVTKLPDEPKHFSCSTQDLQSLSCRWDPGARHNYFRSLSVNYTLQEW
;
A
#
# COMPACT_ATOMS: atom_id res chain seq x y z
N MET A 1 10.65 16.65 8.68
CA MET A 1 9.93 15.54 8.01
C MET A 1 8.44 15.61 8.36
N THR A 2 7.57 15.13 7.47
CA THR A 2 6.13 14.96 7.75
C THR A 2 5.67 13.55 7.39
N TYR A 3 4.69 13.05 8.15
CA TYR A 3 3.97 11.81 7.90
C TYR A 3 2.47 12.10 7.92
N GLY A 4 1.75 11.78 6.84
CA GLY A 4 0.32 12.07 6.72
C GLY A 4 -0.03 13.56 6.88
N GLY A 5 0.91 14.45 6.53
CA GLY A 5 0.77 15.91 6.69
C GLY A 5 1.16 16.44 8.07
N VAL A 6 1.46 15.57 9.05
CA VAL A 6 1.85 15.98 10.41
C VAL A 6 3.36 16.00 10.56
N LYS A 7 3.92 17.01 11.24
CA LYS A 7 5.37 17.07 11.54
C LYS A 7 5.78 15.96 12.49
N VAL A 8 6.83 15.24 12.13
CA VAL A 8 7.42 14.15 12.94
C VAL A 8 8.82 14.54 13.35
N LYS A 9 9.19 14.21 14.60
CA LYS A 9 10.54 14.42 15.13
C LYS A 9 11.43 13.21 14.79
N PRO A 10 12.73 13.42 14.56
CA PRO A 10 13.70 12.34 14.49
C PRO A 10 13.64 11.46 15.75
N SER A 11 13.70 10.14 15.56
CA SER A 11 13.86 9.18 16.67
C SER A 11 15.34 8.90 16.95
N GLN A 12 16.20 9.06 15.96
CA GLN A 12 17.64 8.86 16.08
C GLN A 12 18.36 9.65 14.99
N ASP A 13 19.46 10.30 15.34
CA ASP A 13 20.38 10.93 14.38
C ASP A 13 21.48 9.93 14.00
N LEU A 14 21.79 9.82 12.71
CA LEU A 14 22.80 8.90 12.17
C LEU A 14 24.08 9.62 11.70
N GLY A 15 24.08 10.95 11.73
CA GLY A 15 25.18 11.79 11.31
C GLY A 15 24.70 13.22 11.10
N THR A 16 25.49 14.02 10.38
CA THR A 16 25.22 15.44 10.15
C THR A 16 23.97 15.66 9.29
N ASP A 17 23.73 14.78 8.30
CA ASP A 17 22.71 14.97 7.26
C ASP A 17 21.69 13.81 7.18
N SER A 18 21.73 12.88 8.13
CA SER A 18 20.88 11.70 8.13
C SER A 18 20.26 11.43 9.48
N PHE A 19 18.98 11.09 9.46
CA PHE A 19 18.21 10.79 10.66
C PHE A 19 17.17 9.71 10.35
N VAL A 20 16.71 9.05 11.40
CA VAL A 20 15.66 8.04 11.36
C VAL A 20 14.41 8.62 11.99
N ILE A 21 13.25 8.28 11.42
CA ILE A 21 11.96 8.43 12.08
C ILE A 21 11.38 7.06 12.38
N SER A 22 10.80 6.90 13.57
CA SER A 22 10.07 5.69 13.94
C SER A 22 8.62 6.05 14.17
N VAL A 23 7.73 5.44 13.38
CA VAL A 23 6.28 5.56 13.55
C VAL A 23 5.75 4.21 13.97
N LYS A 24 5.14 4.14 15.15
CA LYS A 24 4.60 2.90 15.74
C LYS A 24 3.09 2.90 15.68
N ASN A 25 2.50 1.70 15.65
CA ASN A 25 1.04 1.49 15.65
C ASN A 25 0.33 2.25 14.52
N VAL A 26 0.92 2.22 13.32
CA VAL A 26 0.35 2.86 12.14
C VAL A 26 -0.96 2.16 11.79
N ARG A 27 -2.04 2.96 11.66
CA ARG A 27 -3.35 2.46 11.24
C ARG A 27 -3.35 2.15 9.74
N MET A 28 -4.29 1.31 9.32
CA MET A 28 -4.53 1.05 7.90
C MET A 28 -4.72 2.38 7.15
N THR A 29 -3.97 2.57 6.07
CA THR A 29 -4.04 3.79 5.27
C THR A 29 -5.26 3.77 4.35
N LYS A 30 -5.65 4.94 3.83
CA LYS A 30 -6.58 5.01 2.70
C LYS A 30 -5.94 4.40 1.44
N SER A 31 -6.74 4.24 0.38
CA SER A 31 -6.26 3.70 -0.89
C SER A 31 -5.10 4.50 -1.48
N GLU A 32 -5.02 5.82 -1.25
CA GLU A 32 -3.88 6.63 -1.73
C GLU A 32 -2.62 6.53 -0.85
N GLY A 33 -2.69 5.81 0.27
CA GLY A 33 -1.58 5.70 1.22
C GLY A 33 -1.41 6.91 2.13
N SER A 34 -0.23 7.05 2.71
CA SER A 34 0.16 8.19 3.55
C SER A 34 1.52 8.73 3.13
N ASN A 35 1.58 10.02 2.85
CA ASN A 35 2.81 10.67 2.41
C ASN A 35 3.84 10.73 3.54
N VAL A 36 5.07 10.36 3.22
CA VAL A 36 6.27 10.51 4.05
C VAL A 36 7.18 11.49 3.31
N ILE A 37 7.27 12.73 3.77
CA ILE A 37 7.96 13.82 3.05
C ILE A 37 9.12 14.34 3.88
N CYS A 38 10.31 14.36 3.29
CA CYS A 38 11.45 15.08 3.84
C CYS A 38 11.35 16.55 3.44
N VAL A 39 11.03 17.41 4.40
CA VAL A 39 10.92 18.85 4.18
C VAL A 39 12.31 19.45 4.34
N LEU A 40 12.98 19.71 3.21
CA LEU A 40 14.31 20.33 3.13
C LEU A 40 14.19 21.85 2.97
N ASP A 41 13.20 22.29 2.18
CA ASP A 41 12.88 23.70 2.01
C ASP A 41 11.44 24.00 2.50
N LYS A 42 11.33 24.98 3.38
CA LYS A 42 10.05 25.46 3.94
C LYS A 42 9.37 26.50 3.04
N ASN A 43 10.12 27.11 2.13
CA ASN A 43 9.63 28.15 1.24
C ASN A 43 9.09 27.58 -0.09
N GLY A 44 9.27 26.27 -0.33
CA GLY A 44 8.71 25.58 -1.49
C GLY A 44 9.44 25.89 -2.81
N ASN A 45 10.62 26.50 -2.75
CA ASN A 45 11.44 26.78 -3.92
C ASN A 45 12.13 25.51 -4.45
N MET A 46 12.17 24.45 -3.63
CA MET A 46 12.70 23.14 -4.00
C MET A 46 11.65 22.03 -3.79
N ALA A 47 11.64 21.05 -4.69
CA ALA A 47 10.82 19.86 -4.53
C ALA A 47 11.26 19.08 -3.28
N ASN A 48 10.35 18.88 -2.34
CA ASN A 48 10.61 18.10 -1.15
C ASN A 48 10.54 16.60 -1.48
N PRO A 49 11.65 15.84 -1.36
CA PRO A 49 11.66 14.42 -1.68
C PRO A 49 10.79 13.65 -0.67
N GLY A 50 10.16 12.58 -1.13
CA GLY A 50 9.27 11.79 -0.30
C GLY A 50 8.88 10.46 -0.93
N THR A 51 8.12 9.69 -0.18
CA THR A 51 7.54 8.42 -0.60
C THR A 51 6.13 8.29 -0.04
N VAL A 52 5.38 7.28 -0.50
CA VAL A 52 4.06 6.95 0.01
C VAL A 52 4.15 5.65 0.79
N LEU A 53 3.81 5.69 2.07
CA LEU A 53 3.64 4.49 2.89
C LEU A 53 2.22 3.95 2.74
N LEU A 54 2.10 2.69 2.35
CA LEU A 54 0.84 1.97 2.27
C LEU A 54 0.81 0.90 3.36
N VAL A 55 -0.19 0.98 4.24
CA VAL A 55 -0.40 -0.01 5.30
C VAL A 55 -1.77 -0.62 5.08
N THR A 56 -1.79 -1.92 4.80
CA THR A 56 -3.00 -2.69 4.49
C THR A 56 -2.92 -4.07 5.11
N LYS A 57 -4.05 -4.77 5.16
CA LYS A 57 -4.11 -6.19 5.53
C LYS A 57 -3.72 -7.06 4.33
N LEU A 58 -3.20 -8.25 4.60
CA LEU A 58 -3.07 -9.30 3.58
C LEU A 58 -4.46 -9.63 3.01
N PRO A 59 -4.53 -9.97 1.71
CA PRO A 59 -5.75 -10.47 1.09
C PRO A 59 -6.29 -11.68 1.85
N ASP A 60 -7.61 -11.75 1.97
CA ASP A 60 -8.24 -12.97 2.47
C ASP A 60 -8.11 -14.10 1.43
N GLU A 61 -8.13 -15.35 1.89
CA GLU A 61 -8.13 -16.50 1.00
C GLU A 61 -9.42 -16.54 0.16
N PRO A 62 -9.33 -16.69 -1.18
CA PRO A 62 -10.50 -16.82 -2.05
C PRO A 62 -11.42 -17.99 -1.65
N LYS A 63 -12.73 -17.76 -1.65
CA LYS A 63 -13.73 -18.79 -1.33
C LYS A 63 -14.70 -19.01 -2.49
N HIS A 64 -15.41 -20.14 -2.46
CA HIS A 64 -16.44 -20.50 -3.45
C HIS A 64 -15.92 -20.45 -4.89
N PHE A 65 -14.72 -20.97 -5.11
CA PHE A 65 -14.13 -21.08 -6.43
C PHE A 65 -14.97 -22.01 -7.31
N SER A 66 -15.39 -21.52 -8.47
CA SER A 66 -16.14 -22.29 -9.47
C SER A 66 -15.77 -21.83 -10.87
N CYS A 67 -15.68 -22.77 -11.81
CA CYS A 67 -15.46 -22.47 -13.22
C CYS A 67 -16.59 -23.07 -14.06
N SER A 68 -16.98 -22.34 -15.10
CA SER A 68 -18.01 -22.76 -16.06
C SER A 68 -17.58 -22.40 -17.46
N THR A 69 -18.03 -23.18 -18.43
CA THR A 69 -17.84 -22.90 -19.86
C THR A 69 -19.20 -22.93 -20.55
N GLN A 70 -19.40 -22.04 -21.52
CA GLN A 70 -20.63 -21.97 -22.31
C GLN A 70 -20.44 -22.49 -23.74
N ASP A 71 -19.22 -22.37 -24.26
CA ASP A 71 -18.84 -22.62 -25.65
C ASP A 71 -17.80 -23.74 -25.80
N LEU A 72 -17.40 -24.38 -24.70
CA LEU A 72 -16.33 -25.39 -24.62
C LEU A 72 -14.94 -24.87 -25.04
N GLN A 73 -14.77 -23.55 -25.18
CA GLN A 73 -13.52 -22.90 -25.57
C GLN A 73 -13.01 -21.94 -24.51
N SER A 74 -13.92 -21.19 -23.88
CA SER A 74 -13.62 -20.22 -22.82
C SER A 74 -14.02 -20.78 -21.46
N LEU A 75 -13.10 -20.68 -20.50
CA LEU A 75 -13.35 -21.03 -19.10
C LEU A 75 -13.52 -19.76 -18.29
N SER A 76 -14.74 -19.54 -17.76
CA SER A 76 -15.03 -18.42 -16.87
C SER A 76 -15.03 -18.90 -15.43
N CYS A 77 -14.05 -18.42 -14.65
CA CYS A 77 -13.94 -18.73 -13.23
C CYS A 77 -14.43 -17.56 -12.37
N ARG A 78 -15.06 -17.89 -11.25
CA ARG A 78 -15.59 -16.96 -10.26
C ARG A 78 -15.18 -17.43 -8.87
N TRP A 79 -14.91 -16.48 -8.01
CA TRP A 79 -14.60 -16.70 -6.60
C TRP A 79 -14.96 -15.46 -5.80
N ASP A 80 -15.15 -15.65 -4.51
CA ASP A 80 -15.31 -14.58 -3.55
C ASP A 80 -13.91 -14.12 -3.09
N PRO A 81 -13.49 -12.88 -3.35
CA PRO A 81 -12.16 -12.39 -3.01
C PRO A 81 -12.02 -11.99 -1.53
N GLY A 82 -13.06 -12.18 -0.71
CA GLY A 82 -13.09 -11.74 0.69
C GLY A 82 -13.34 -10.24 0.85
N ALA A 83 -12.80 -9.64 1.92
CA ALA A 83 -13.03 -8.23 2.24
C ALA A 83 -12.37 -7.30 1.20
N ARG A 84 -13.05 -6.20 0.83
CA ARG A 84 -12.41 -5.14 0.04
C ARG A 84 -11.35 -4.47 0.88
N HIS A 85 -10.11 -4.45 0.40
CA HIS A 85 -9.01 -3.75 1.05
C HIS A 85 -8.67 -2.45 0.32
N ASN A 86 -7.94 -1.57 1.00
CA ASN A 86 -7.55 -0.24 0.52
C ASN A 86 -6.37 -0.32 -0.47
N TYR A 87 -6.56 -0.99 -1.61
CA TYR A 87 -5.56 -1.02 -2.68
C TYR A 87 -5.79 0.16 -3.65
N PHE A 88 -4.74 0.95 -3.90
CA PHE A 88 -4.69 1.77 -5.10
C PHE A 88 -4.60 0.86 -6.33
N ARG A 89 -5.20 1.24 -7.46
CA ARG A 89 -5.31 0.46 -8.71
C ARG A 89 -4.14 -0.48 -9.04
N SER A 90 -2.88 -0.02 -8.92
CA SER A 90 -1.67 -0.79 -9.25
C SER A 90 -1.24 -1.84 -8.21
N LEU A 91 -1.87 -1.84 -7.04
CA LEU A 91 -1.64 -2.76 -5.92
C LEU A 91 -2.80 -3.74 -5.74
N SER A 92 -3.67 -3.86 -6.74
CA SER A 92 -4.75 -4.84 -6.74
C SER A 92 -4.20 -6.24 -6.55
N VAL A 93 -4.93 -7.05 -5.79
CA VAL A 93 -4.56 -8.45 -5.55
C VAL A 93 -4.64 -9.23 -6.86
N ASN A 94 -3.52 -9.83 -7.24
CA ASN A 94 -3.47 -10.77 -8.34
C ASN A 94 -3.53 -12.19 -7.77
N TYR A 95 -4.48 -12.98 -8.26
CA TYR A 95 -4.63 -14.39 -7.91
C TYR A 95 -4.11 -15.26 -9.04
N THR A 96 -3.31 -16.28 -8.71
CA THR A 96 -2.84 -17.28 -9.65
C THR A 96 -3.52 -18.61 -9.32
N LEU A 97 -4.14 -19.23 -10.32
CA LEU A 97 -4.66 -20.60 -10.19
C LEU A 97 -3.49 -21.58 -10.42
N GLN A 98 -3.31 -22.53 -9.53
CA GLN A 98 -2.37 -23.64 -9.70
C GLN A 98 -3.15 -24.95 -9.79
N GLU A 99 -2.88 -25.71 -10.86
CA GLU A 99 -3.32 -27.10 -11.00
C GLU A 99 -2.26 -28.02 -10.39
N TRP A 100 -2.71 -29.17 -9.88
CA TRP A 100 -1.87 -30.19 -9.22
C TRP A 100 -1.61 -31.35 -10.17
#